data_AF-A0A8X7BZC2-F1
#
_entry.id   AF-A0A8X7BZC2-F1
#
_cell.length_a   1.000
_cell.length_b   1.000
_cell.length_c   1.000
_cell.angle_alpha   90.00
_cell.angle_beta   90.00
_cell.angle_gamma   90.00
#
_symmetry.space_group_name_H-M   'P 1'
#
loop_
_entity.id
_entity.type
_entity.pdbx_description
1 polymer ?
#
loop_
_entity_poly.entity_id
_entity_poly.type
_entity_poly.pdbx_seq_one_letter_code
_entity_poly.pdbx_strand_id
1 'polypeptide(L)'
;MRRESEQKFEDSTLFGCGAHWLNFLGQNLTPSSIMKHVVDIDKYFRNHHAPGKWLKECSECVSPQLLGCTRWGCQLTCLETFIQNHTSYVKRQMSIVRRCIEIYCSSYTEF
;
A
#
# COMPACT_ATOMS: atom_id res chain seq x y z
N MET A 1 -35.11 19.71 3.03
CA MET A 1 -36.23 19.26 2.19
C MET A 1 -36.02 17.78 1.89
N ARG A 2 -36.51 16.90 2.77
CA ARG A 2 -36.45 15.44 2.61
C ARG A 2 -37.90 15.00 2.46
N ARG A 3 -38.37 14.83 1.23
CA ARG A 3 -39.72 14.30 0.97
C ARG A 3 -39.61 12.79 1.03
N GLU A 4 -40.36 12.22 1.96
CA GLU A 4 -40.62 10.81 2.10
C GLU A 4 -41.40 10.34 0.88
N SER A 5 -40.88 9.33 0.19
CA SER A 5 -41.67 8.48 -0.70
C SER A 5 -41.47 7.05 -0.22
N GLU A 6 -42.38 6.60 0.64
CA GLU A 6 -42.55 5.21 1.01
C GLU A 6 -43.00 4.43 -0.23
N GLN A 7 -42.05 4.01 -1.03
CA GLN A 7 -42.29 3.10 -2.14
C GLN A 7 -41.94 1.69 -1.65
N LYS A 8 -42.97 0.87 -1.44
CA LYS A 8 -42.81 -0.58 -1.20
C LYS A 8 -42.03 -1.18 -2.37
N PHE A 9 -40.80 -1.61 -2.11
CA PHE A 9 -40.01 -2.42 -3.03
C PHE A 9 -40.12 -3.87 -2.58
N GLU A 10 -41.14 -4.55 -3.09
CA GLU A 10 -41.26 -6.01 -3.04
C GLU A 10 -40.27 -6.56 -4.10
N ASP A 11 -39.25 -7.29 -3.64
CA ASP A 11 -38.21 -7.99 -4.41
C ASP A 11 -37.34 -7.18 -5.39
N SER A 12 -36.93 -5.96 -5.03
CA SER A 12 -35.76 -5.37 -5.72
C SER A 12 -34.47 -6.05 -5.26
N THR A 13 -34.09 -7.11 -5.97
CA THR A 13 -32.74 -7.68 -5.85
C THR A 13 -31.76 -6.63 -6.38
N LEU A 14 -31.29 -5.75 -5.48
CA LEU A 14 -30.26 -4.76 -5.75
C LEU A 14 -28.93 -5.49 -6.01
N PHE A 15 -28.74 -5.94 -7.24
CA PHE A 15 -27.42 -6.38 -7.69
C PHE A 15 -26.49 -5.17 -7.63
N GLY A 16 -25.51 -5.24 -6.71
CA GLY A 16 -24.42 -4.27 -6.68
C GLY A 16 -23.75 -4.18 -8.05
N CYS A 17 -23.25 -2.98 -8.40
CA CYS A 17 -22.53 -2.75 -9.65
C CYS A 17 -21.45 -3.84 -9.88
N GLY A 18 -21.30 -4.35 -11.11
CA GLY A 18 -20.31 -5.39 -11.42
C GLY A 18 -18.87 -5.01 -11.02
N ALA A 19 -18.54 -3.72 -11.02
CA ALA A 19 -17.26 -3.21 -10.50
C ALA A 19 -17.07 -3.50 -9.00
N HIS A 20 -18.14 -3.50 -8.22
CA HIS A 20 -18.11 -3.81 -6.79
C HIS A 20 -17.82 -5.31 -6.55
N TRP A 21 -18.44 -6.18 -7.34
CA TRP A 21 -18.17 -7.62 -7.30
C TRP A 21 -16.74 -7.96 -7.71
N LEU A 22 -16.21 -7.31 -8.75
CA LEU A 22 -14.81 -7.48 -9.15
C LEU A 22 -13.83 -7.00 -8.07
N ASN A 23 -14.13 -5.90 -7.40
CA ASN A 23 -13.33 -5.42 -6.27
C ASN A 23 -13.34 -6.42 -5.11
N PHE A 24 -14.49 -6.97 -4.75
CA PHE A 24 -14.59 -8.02 -3.72
C PHE A 24 -13.88 -9.30 -4.12
N LEU A 25 -13.97 -9.70 -5.39
CA LEU A 25 -13.25 -10.86 -5.89
C LEU A 25 -11.74 -10.66 -5.76
N GLY A 26 -11.22 -9.48 -6.13
CA GLY A 26 -9.80 -9.15 -5.97
C GLY A 26 -9.33 -9.18 -4.50
N GLN A 27 -10.16 -8.70 -3.57
CA GLN A 27 -9.90 -8.77 -2.14
C GLN A 27 -9.88 -10.22 -1.61
N ASN A 28 -10.78 -11.07 -2.10
CA ASN A 28 -10.84 -12.49 -1.72
C ASN A 28 -9.69 -13.32 -2.30
N LEU A 29 -9.25 -13.02 -3.52
CA LEU A 29 -8.17 -13.75 -4.19
C LEU A 29 -6.80 -13.43 -3.60
N THR A 30 -6.60 -12.22 -3.11
CA THR A 30 -5.30 -11.80 -2.60
C THR A 30 -5.16 -12.14 -1.12
N PRO A 31 -4.13 -12.90 -0.72
CA PRO A 31 -3.91 -13.20 0.70
C PRO A 31 -3.75 -11.93 1.54
N SER A 32 -4.56 -11.81 2.59
CA SER A 32 -4.54 -10.64 3.49
C SER A 32 -3.20 -10.45 4.19
N SER A 33 -2.45 -11.53 4.42
CA SER A 33 -1.09 -11.50 4.97
C SER A 33 -0.11 -10.77 4.05
N ILE A 34 -0.15 -11.03 2.74
CA ILE A 34 0.71 -10.38 1.75
C ILE A 34 0.38 -8.89 1.66
N MET A 35 -0.92 -8.56 1.54
CA MET A 35 -1.34 -7.15 1.48
C MET A 35 -0.93 -6.36 2.72
N LYS A 36 -0.97 -6.98 3.91
CA LYS A 36 -0.49 -6.35 5.13
C LYS A 36 0.99 -5.96 5.02
N HIS A 37 1.84 -6.86 4.54
CA HIS A 37 3.27 -6.58 4.35
C HIS A 37 3.53 -5.47 3.33
N VAL A 38 2.83 -5.52 2.18
CA VAL A 38 2.92 -4.48 1.15
C VAL A 38 2.55 -3.12 1.74
N VAL A 39 1.43 -3.04 2.45
CA VAL A 39 0.97 -1.81 3.09
C VAL A 39 1.95 -1.30 4.14
N ASP A 40 2.54 -2.18 4.95
CA ASP A 40 3.50 -1.77 5.98
C ASP A 40 4.78 -1.18 5.36
N ILE A 41 5.26 -1.76 4.25
CA ILE A 41 6.40 -1.24 3.48
C ILE A 41 6.05 0.12 2.87
N ASP A 42 4.94 0.22 2.15
CA ASP A 42 4.52 1.48 1.51
C ASP A 42 4.29 2.58 2.55
N LYS A 43 3.71 2.24 3.72
CA LYS A 43 3.57 3.17 4.85
C LYS A 43 4.92 3.63 5.39
N TYR A 44 5.88 2.72 5.55
CA TYR A 44 7.21 3.09 6.04
C TYR A 44 7.86 4.12 5.11
N PHE A 45 7.87 3.84 3.81
CA PHE A 45 8.49 4.74 2.83
C PHE A 45 7.74 6.05 2.64
N ARG A 46 6.41 6.05 2.78
CA ARG A 46 5.61 7.27 2.66
C ARG A 46 5.73 8.18 3.89
N ASN A 47 5.72 7.62 5.09
CA ASN A 47 5.55 8.39 6.33
C ASN A 47 6.87 8.81 6.99
N HIS A 48 8.00 8.20 6.63
CA HIS A 48 9.30 8.56 7.20
C HIS A 48 10.03 9.56 6.30
N HIS A 49 10.60 10.61 6.90
CA HIS A 49 11.24 11.71 6.17
C HIS A 49 12.38 11.25 5.25
N ALA A 50 13.30 10.42 5.74
CA ALA A 50 14.44 9.96 4.94
C ALA A 50 14.01 8.99 3.82
N PRO A 51 13.27 7.90 4.09
CA PRO A 51 12.69 7.03 3.05
C PRO A 51 11.82 7.75 2.03
N GLY A 52 11.01 8.72 2.46
CA GLY A 52 10.17 9.51 1.56
C GLY A 52 11.00 10.44 0.65
N LYS A 53 12.08 11.03 1.17
CA LYS A 53 13.01 11.83 0.37
C LYS A 53 13.73 10.97 -0.67
N TRP A 54 14.17 9.78 -0.26
CA TRP A 54 14.82 8.81 -1.15
C TRP A 54 13.95 8.40 -2.34
N LEU A 55 12.65 8.23 -2.13
CA LEU A 55 11.74 7.98 -3.24
C LEU A 55 11.64 9.18 -4.20
N LYS A 56 11.63 10.41 -3.67
CA LYS A 56 11.60 11.62 -4.50
C LYS A 56 12.87 11.85 -5.31
N GLU A 57 14.01 11.37 -4.82
CA GLU A 57 15.30 11.43 -5.53
C GLU A 57 15.38 10.40 -6.68
N CYS A 58 14.55 9.36 -6.63
CA CYS A 58 14.48 8.33 -7.66
C CYS A 58 13.45 8.73 -8.72
N SER A 59 13.90 9.14 -9.91
CA SER A 59 13.02 9.58 -11.01
C SER A 59 12.06 8.50 -11.53
N GLU A 60 12.43 7.22 -11.35
CA GLU A 60 11.61 6.07 -11.76
C GLU A 60 10.58 5.66 -10.70
N CYS A 61 10.72 6.19 -9.48
CA CYS A 61 9.91 5.82 -8.34
C CYS A 61 8.64 6.68 -8.25
N VAL A 62 7.56 6.08 -7.78
CA VAL A 62 6.26 6.73 -7.59
C VAL A 62 5.91 6.85 -6.11
N SER A 63 5.07 7.84 -5.79
CA SER A 63 4.57 7.99 -4.42
C SER A 63 3.70 6.78 -4.04
N PRO A 64 4.02 6.06 -2.95
CA PRO A 64 3.31 4.84 -2.59
C PRO A 64 1.82 5.11 -2.33
N GLN A 65 0.95 4.30 -2.93
CA GLN A 65 -0.48 4.38 -2.69
C GLN A 65 -0.88 3.47 -1.54
N LEU A 66 -1.51 4.05 -0.52
CA LEU A 66 -2.01 3.25 0.60
C LEU A 66 -3.41 2.74 0.31
N LEU A 67 -3.66 1.50 0.70
CA LEU A 67 -5.00 0.92 0.74
C LEU A 67 -5.95 1.83 1.53
N GLY A 68 -6.95 2.39 0.83
CA GLY A 68 -8.06 3.12 1.44
C GLY A 68 -9.28 2.21 1.51
N CYS A 69 -9.82 1.99 2.72
CA CYS A 69 -10.92 1.03 2.94
C CYS A 69 -12.22 1.34 2.14
N THR A 70 -12.34 2.55 1.58
CA THR A 70 -13.57 3.08 0.98
C THR A 70 -13.52 3.30 -0.53
N ARG A 71 -12.36 3.16 -1.20
CA ARG A 71 -12.22 3.54 -2.62
C ARG A 71 -11.90 2.34 -3.51
N TRP A 72 -12.73 2.12 -4.52
CA TRP A 72 -12.59 1.00 -5.47
C TRP A 72 -11.23 1.01 -6.16
N GLY A 73 -10.64 -0.17 -6.37
CA GLY A 73 -9.36 -0.33 -7.09
C GLY A 73 -8.10 0.04 -6.30
N CYS A 74 -8.22 0.53 -5.06
CA CYS A 74 -7.08 0.92 -4.23
C CYS A 74 -6.07 -0.21 -3.97
N GLN A 75 -6.53 -1.46 -4.00
CA GLN A 75 -5.67 -2.64 -3.83
C GLN A 75 -4.75 -2.87 -5.02
N LEU A 76 -5.28 -2.78 -6.24
CA LEU A 76 -4.49 -2.95 -7.46
C LEU A 76 -3.47 -1.82 -7.58
N THR A 77 -3.89 -0.58 -7.38
CA THR A 77 -2.98 0.57 -7.45
C THR A 77 -1.89 0.50 -6.37
N CYS A 78 -2.21 0.04 -5.15
CA CYS A 78 -1.21 -0.19 -4.09
C CYS A 78 -0.17 -1.22 -4.53
N LEU A 79 -0.62 -2.38 -5.04
CA LEU A 79 0.27 -3.42 -5.56
C LEU A 79 1.11 -2.96 -6.75
N GLU A 80 0.53 -2.21 -7.69
CA GLU A 80 1.25 -1.64 -8.83
C GLU A 80 2.35 -0.70 -8.37
N THR A 81 2.05 0.22 -7.43
CA THR A 81 3.08 1.12 -6.91
C THR A 81 4.16 0.38 -6.13
N PHE A 82 3.80 -0.68 -5.41
CA PHE A 82 4.76 -1.52 -4.72
C PHE A 82 5.69 -2.24 -5.69
N ILE A 83 5.16 -2.84 -6.76
CA ILE A 83 5.95 -3.53 -7.78
C ILE A 83 6.90 -2.56 -8.48
N GLN A 84 6.40 -1.37 -8.85
CA GLN A 84 7.22 -0.34 -9.50
C GLN A 84 8.38 0.14 -8.60
N ASN A 85 8.11 0.30 -7.30
CA ASN A 85 9.12 0.76 -6.35
C ASN A 85 9.99 -0.36 -5.77
N HIS A 86 9.66 -1.63 -6.02
CA HIS A 86 10.27 -2.80 -5.38
C HIS A 86 11.80 -2.80 -5.47
N THR A 87 12.33 -2.54 -6.66
CA THR A 87 13.79 -2.48 -6.90
C THR A 87 14.46 -1.43 -6.02
N SER A 88 13.81 -0.28 -5.79
CA SER A 88 14.32 0.78 -4.93
C SER A 88 14.19 0.47 -3.45
N TYR A 89 13.14 -0.24 -3.03
CA TYR A 89 12.99 -0.75 -1.67
C TYR A 89 14.13 -1.71 -1.32
N VAL A 90 14.41 -2.70 -2.17
CA VAL A 90 15.47 -3.70 -1.93
C VAL A 90 16.85 -3.04 -1.90
N LYS A 91 17.16 -2.17 -2.86
CA LYS A 91 18.46 -1.45 -2.91
C LYS A 91 18.70 -0.64 -1.64
N ARG A 92 17.69 0.07 -1.14
CA ARG A 92 17.83 0.94 0.04
C ARG A 92 17.70 0.19 1.37
N GLN A 93 17.02 -0.94 1.41
CA GLN A 93 17.05 -1.83 2.57
C GLN A 93 18.45 -2.39 2.78
N MET A 94 19.14 -2.80 1.71
CA MET A 94 20.53 -3.25 1.81
C MET A 94 21.49 -2.15 2.28
N SER A 95 21.29 -0.89 1.87
CA SER A 95 22.11 0.22 2.35
C SER A 95 21.83 0.59 3.81
N ILE A 96 20.58 0.52 4.27
CA ILE A 96 20.24 0.70 5.69
C ILE A 96 20.86 -0.42 6.54
N VAL A 97 20.70 -1.69 6.15
CA VAL A 97 21.27 -2.82 6.88
C VAL A 97 22.79 -2.74 6.94
N ARG A 98 23.46 -2.41 5.83
CA ARG A 98 24.92 -2.17 5.83
C ARG A 98 25.33 -1.04 6.77
N ARG A 99 24.62 0.10 6.73
CA ARG A 99 24.94 1.25 7.59
C ARG A 99 24.69 0.95 9.07
N CYS A 100 23.66 0.18 9.40
CA CYS A 100 23.42 -0.29 10.76
C CYS A 100 24.49 -1.30 11.23
N ILE A 101 24.94 -2.21 10.35
CA ILE A 101 26.05 -3.13 10.64
C ILE A 101 27.36 -2.36 10.84
N GLU A 102 27.64 -1.35 10.01
CA GLU A 102 28.83 -0.49 10.15
C GLU A 102 28.81 0.28 11.47
N ILE A 103 27.67 0.87 11.85
CA ILE A 103 27.51 1.54 13.15
C ILE A 103 27.71 0.54 14.29
N TYR A 104 27.09 -0.64 14.20
CA TYR A 104 27.21 -1.68 15.22
C TYR A 104 28.66 -2.16 15.34
N CYS A 105 29.32 -2.55 14.25
CA CYS A 105 30.73 -2.94 14.27
C CYS A 105 31.65 -1.81 14.77
N SER A 106 31.39 -0.55 14.41
CA SER A 106 32.18 0.58 14.89
C SER A 106 32.08 0.77 16.41
N SER A 107 30.92 0.47 17.01
CA SER A 107 30.74 0.48 18.47
C SER A 107 31.39 -0.71 19.21
N TYR A 108 31.90 -1.73 18.49
CA TYR A 108 32.64 -2.85 19.09
C TYR A 108 34.15 -2.80 18.82
N THR A 109 34.64 -1.84 18.02
CA THR A 109 36.08 -1.62 17.76
C THR A 109 36.73 -0.58 18.67
N GLU A 110 35.99 0.00 19.62
CA GLU A 110 36.52 0.93 20.65
C GLU A 110 36.86 0.23 21.99
N PHE A 111 37.32 -1.03 21.95
CA PHE A 111 37.88 -1.73 23.11
C PHE A 111 39.27 -2.28 22.80
#